data_AF-A0A1I3WXI8-F1
#
_entry.id   AF-A0A1I3WXI8-F1
#
_cell.length_a   1.000
_cell.length_b   1.000
_cell.length_c   1.000
_cell.angle_alpha   90.00
_cell.angle_beta   90.00
_cell.angle_gamma   90.00
#
_symmetry.space_group_name_H-M   'P 1'
#
loop_
_entity.id
_entity.type
_entity.pdbx_description
1 polymer ?
#
loop_
_entity_poly.entity_id
_entity_poly.type
_entity_poly.pdbx_seq_one_letter_code
_entity_poly.pdbx_strand_id
1 'polypeptide(L)' 'MRIRVNFKSGHRQTFIVPKTMLATDFRNLAEKIGGKIDNIEFSLANNHIGLYDAELQEPLISPE' A
#
# COMPACT_ATOMS: atom_id res chain seq x y z
N MET A 1 -11.97 4.35 -2.82
CA MET A 1 -10.65 4.31 -2.15
C MET A 1 -9.70 5.18 -2.94
N ARG A 2 -8.89 6.00 -2.26
CA ARG A 2 -7.88 6.82 -2.92
C ARG A 2 -6.54 6.10 -2.87
N ILE A 3 -5.95 5.90 -4.03
CA ILE A 3 -4.67 5.20 -4.19
C ILE A 3 -3.73 6.13 -4.94
N ARG A 4 -2.51 6.29 -4.46
CA ARG A 4 -1.46 7.03 -5.14
C ARG A 4 -0.45 6.05 -5.70
N VAL A 5 -0.11 6.21 -6.98
CA VAL A 5 0.80 5.33 -7.71
C VAL A 5 2.02 6.14 -8.12
N ASN A 6 3.18 5.56 -7.85
CA ASN A 6 4.47 6.06 -8.30
C ASN A 6 4.94 5.17 -9.44
N PHE A 7 5.13 5.74 -10.63
CA PHE A 7 5.60 5.02 -11.79
C PHE A 7 7.12 5.09 -11.88
N LYS A 8 7.74 4.10 -12.54
CA LYS A 8 9.19 4.08 -12.78
C LYS A 8 9.68 5.25 -13.65
N SER A 9 8.79 5.92 -14.36
CA SER A 9 9.07 7.16 -15.08
C SER A 9 9.31 8.37 -14.16
N GLY A 10 9.06 8.24 -12.85
CA GLY A 10 9.06 9.34 -11.89
C GLY A 10 7.72 10.08 -11.80
N HIS A 11 6.76 9.76 -12.67
CA HIS A 11 5.41 10.34 -12.60
C HIS A 11 4.62 9.77 -11.42
N ARG A 12 3.83 10.62 -10.76
CA ARG A 12 2.98 10.25 -9.62
C ARG A 12 1.54 10.58 -9.95
N GLN A 13 0.65 9.58 -9.91
CA GLN A 13 -0.77 9.74 -10.22
C GLN A 13 -1.63 9.26 -9.07
N THR A 14 -2.70 9.99 -8.78
CA THR A 14 -3.71 9.55 -7.81
C THR A 14 -4.94 9.03 -8.55
N PHE A 15 -5.44 7.87 -8.12
CA PHE A 15 -6.62 7.20 -8.64
C PHE A 15 -7.70 7.13 -7.57
N ILE A 16 -8.94 7.34 -7.98
CA ILE A 16 -10.13 7.08 -7.16
C ILE A 16 -10.78 5.82 -7.72
N VAL A 17 -10.76 4.75 -6.94
CA VAL A 17 -11.27 3.43 -7.36
C VAL A 17 -12.42 2.95 -6.48
N PRO A 18 -13.37 2.16 -7.00
CA PRO A 18 -14.38 1.52 -6.18
C PRO A 18 -13.75 0.48 -5.25
N LYS A 19 -14.35 0.27 -4.06
CA LYS A 19 -13.83 -0.72 -3.08
C LYS A 19 -13.92 -2.17 -3.56
N THR A 20 -14.76 -2.44 -4.55
CA THR A 20 -14.95 -3.76 -5.16
C THR A 20 -13.90 -4.10 -6.21
N MET A 21 -13.04 -3.14 -6.59
CA MET A 21 -12.01 -3.37 -7.61
C MET A 21 -10.92 -4.30 -7.08
N LEU A 22 -10.56 -5.32 -7.86
CA LEU A 22 -9.45 -6.20 -7.54
C LEU A 22 -8.11 -5.46 -7.72
N ALA A 23 -7.15 -5.78 -6.84
CA ALA A 23 -5.81 -5.17 -6.90
C ALA A 23 -5.07 -5.50 -8.21
N THR A 24 -5.29 -6.69 -8.76
CA THR A 24 -4.74 -7.11 -10.05
C THR A 24 -5.28 -6.27 -11.20
N ASP A 25 -6.60 -6.04 -11.23
CA ASP A 25 -7.24 -5.23 -12.26
C ASP A 25 -6.80 -3.77 -12.16
N PHE A 26 -6.70 -3.25 -10.94
CA PHE A 26 -6.17 -1.92 -10.70
C PHE A 26 -4.73 -1.77 -11.20
N ARG A 27 -3.86 -2.74 -10.89
CA ARG A 27 -2.47 -2.74 -11.34
C ARG A 27 -2.39 -2.71 -12.86
N ASN A 28 -3.11 -3.60 -13.53
CA ASN A 28 -3.12 -3.68 -15.00
C ASN A 28 -3.59 -2.36 -15.63
N LEU A 29 -4.64 -1.74 -15.06
CA LEU A 29 -5.16 -0.47 -15.54
C LEU A 29 -4.15 0.68 -15.32
N ALA A 30 -3.57 0.76 -14.13
CA ALA A 30 -2.57 1.77 -13.81
C ALA A 30 -1.32 1.62 -14.69
N GLU A 31 -0.85 0.39 -14.93
CA GLU A 31 0.26 0.12 -15.83
C GLU A 31 -0.04 0.48 -17.29
N LYS A 32 -1.28 0.27 -17.75
CA LYS A 32 -1.73 0.69 -19.08
C LYS A 32 -1.76 2.21 -19.27
N ILE A 33 -2.02 2.96 -18.20
CA ILE A 33 -2.13 4.43 -18.25
C ILE A 33 -0.76 5.11 -18.09
N GLY A 34 0.03 4.69 -17.09
CA GLY A 34 1.26 5.38 -16.68
C GLY A 34 2.55 4.58 -16.88
N GLY A 35 2.47 3.36 -17.39
CA GLY A 35 3.61 2.46 -17.56
C GLY A 35 3.95 1.68 -16.27
N LYS A 36 5.16 1.13 -16.20
CA LYS A 36 5.54 0.24 -15.08
C LYS A 36 5.45 0.95 -13.74
N ILE A 37 4.78 0.29 -12.79
CA ILE A 37 4.64 0.77 -11.42
C ILE A 37 5.93 0.50 -10.65
N ASP A 38 6.34 1.47 -9.86
CA ASP A 38 7.40 1.37 -8.88
C ASP A 38 6.82 1.03 -7.49
N ASN A 39 5.90 1.87 -7.01
CA ASN A 39 5.26 1.71 -5.70
C ASN A 39 3.79 2.20 -5.69
N ILE A 40 2.98 1.65 -4.80
CA ILE A 40 1.56 1.99 -4.60
C ILE A 40 1.33 2.36 -3.13
N GLU A 41 0.83 3.58 -2.90
CA GLU A 41 0.48 4.11 -1.59
C GLU A 41 -1.05 4.12 -1.43
N PHE A 42 -1.55 3.41 -0.43
CA PHE A 42 -2.98 3.36 -0.11
C PHE A 42 -3.33 4.39 0.95
N SER A 43 -4.20 5.35 0.64
CA SER A 43 -4.80 6.19 1.66
C SER A 43 -5.92 5.41 2.34
N LEU A 44 -5.58 4.68 3.40
CA LEU A 44 -6.58 4.20 4.36
C LEU A 44 -7.14 5.45 5.06
N ALA A 45 -8.41 5.76 4.83
CA ALA A 45 -9.10 6.75 5.66
C ALA A 45 -9.05 6.20 7.09
N ASN A 46 -8.41 6.93 8.01
CA ASN A 46 -8.17 6.60 9.41
C ASN A 46 -9.17 5.58 9.98
N ASN A 47 -8.86 4.30 9.82
CA ASN A 47 -9.29 3.30 10.75
C ASN A 47 -8.03 2.98 11.52
N HIS A 48 -7.91 3.53 12.73
CA HIS A 48 -6.86 3.17 13.68
C HIS A 48 -6.94 1.66 13.94
N ILE A 49 -6.33 0.88 13.06
CA ILE A 49 -5.93 -0.49 13.33
C ILE A 49 -4.44 -0.33 13.55
N GLY A 50 -4.04 -0.24 14.81
CA GLY A 50 -2.65 -0.34 15.20
C GLY A 50 -2.11 -1.65 14.62
N LEU A 51 -1.36 -1.54 13.53
CA LEU A 51 -0.29 -2.48 13.27
C LEU A 51 0.73 -2.15 14.34
N TYR A 52 0.58 -2.80 15.50
CA TYR A 52 1.71 -3.05 16.37
C TYR A 52 2.74 -3.70 15.47
N ASP A 53 3.79 -2.94 15.20
CA ASP A 53 5.15 -3.39 15.10
C ASP A 53 5.28 -4.85 15.54
N ALA A 54 5.19 -5.77 14.58
CA ALA A 54 5.54 -7.17 14.81
C ALA A 54 7.07 -7.28 14.75
N GLU A 55 7.76 -6.47 15.56
CA GLU A 55 9.10 -6.81 15.99
C GLU A 55 8.96 -7.90 17.06
N LEU A 56 9.55 -9.05 16.76
CA LEU A 56 9.63 -10.21 17.62
C LEU A 56 10.41 -9.81 18.89
N GLN A 57 9.72 -9.31 19.91
CA GLN A 57 10.28 -9.27 21.26
C GLN A 57 10.28 -10.69 21.80
N GLU A 58 11.38 -11.38 21.58
CA GLU A 58 11.74 -12.58 22.34
C GLU A 58 11.68 -12.22 23.84
N PRO A 59 10.98 -13.01 24.69
CA PRO A 59 11.02 -12.78 26.12
C PRO A 59 12.41 -13.21 26.61
N LEU A 60 13.30 -12.24 26.84
CA LEU A 60 14.50 -12.47 27.65
C LEU A 60 14.06 -12.72 29.09
N ILE A 61 13.86 -13.99 29.40
CA ILE A 61 13.87 -14.53 30.76
C ILE A 61 15.29 -14.29 31.27
N SER A 62 15.44 -13.47 32.31
CA SER A 62 16.63 -13.49 33.16
C SER A 62 16.19 -13.67 34.62
N PRO A 63 16.72 -14.69 35.32
CA PRO A 63 16.45 -14.94 36.72
C PRO A 63 17.39 -14.11 37.61
N GLU A 64 16.86 -13.59 38.72
CA GLU A 64 17.34 -13.71 40.11
C GLU A 64 16.55 -12.77 41.03
#